data_AF-A0A973R925-F1
#
_entry.id   AF-A0A973R925-F1
#
_cell.length_a   1.000
_cell.length_b   1.000
_cell.length_c   1.000
_cell.angle_alpha   90.00
_cell.angle_beta   90.00
_cell.angle_gamma   90.00
#
_symmetry.space_group_name_H-M   'P 1'
#
loop_
_entity.id
_entity.type
_entity.pdbx_description
1 polymer ?
#
loop_
_entity_poly.entity_id
_entity_poly.type
_entity_poly.pdbx_seq_one_letter_code
_entity_poly.pdbx_strand_id
1 'polypeptide(L)'
;MLGPVLDLVLPQSCVGCGQAGARCCAGCVAEMAADPARRRPRPCPPGLPDCWSATPYEGAARRAILAYKERGAVALADALAQVLAFTVLSA
;
A
#
# COMPACT_ATOMS: atom_id res chain seq x y z
N MET A 1 23.55 7.93 -5.21
CA MET A 1 23.80 6.54 -4.77
C MET A 1 24.14 6.48 -3.26
N LEU A 2 23.44 7.23 -2.40
CA LEU A 2 23.67 7.19 -0.94
C LEU A 2 22.41 6.87 -0.12
N GLY A 3 21.24 6.74 -0.75
CA GLY A 3 19.95 6.56 -0.06
C GLY A 3 19.95 5.45 1.00
N PRO A 4 20.38 4.21 0.70
CA PRO A 4 20.39 3.12 1.67
C PRO A 4 21.33 3.36 2.87
N VAL A 5 22.44 4.08 2.65
CA VAL A 5 23.39 4.43 3.72
C VAL A 5 22.86 5.59 4.56
N LEU A 6 22.16 6.54 3.93
CA LEU A 6 21.51 7.64 4.62
C LEU A 6 20.35 7.14 5.50
N ASP A 7 19.62 6.09 5.13
CA ASP A 7 18.58 5.47 5.96
C ASP A 7 19.11 4.84 7.28
N LEU A 8 20.43 4.67 7.43
CA LEU A 8 21.06 4.24 8.69
C LEU A 8 21.28 5.42 9.65
N VAL A 9 21.46 6.63 9.12
CA VAL A 9 21.82 7.84 9.88
C VAL A 9 20.62 8.76 10.05
N LEU A 10 19.73 8.77 9.06
CA LEU A 10 18.51 9.57 9.00
C LEU A 10 17.29 8.69 9.32
N PRO A 11 16.28 9.23 10.02
CA PRO A 11 15.03 8.52 10.23
C PRO A 11 14.38 8.17 8.89
N GLN A 12 13.90 6.94 8.78
CA GLN A 12 13.23 6.45 7.57
C GLN A 12 12.01 7.33 7.24
N SER A 13 11.84 7.68 5.96
CA SER A 13 10.68 8.43 5.49
C SER A 13 9.55 7.52 5.04
N CYS A 14 8.31 7.91 5.32
CA CYS A 14 7.13 7.20 4.90
C CYS A 14 7.00 7.23 3.37
N VAL A 15 6.91 6.06 2.73
CA VAL A 15 6.72 5.95 1.28
C VAL A 15 5.40 6.57 0.83
N GLY A 16 4.40 6.59 1.72
CA GLY A 16 3.13 7.23 1.50
C GLY A 16 3.21 8.76 1.55
N CYS A 17 3.55 9.36 2.69
CA CYS A 17 3.45 10.82 2.88
C CYS A 17 4.77 11.58 2.95
N GLY A 18 5.91 10.87 2.96
CA GLY A 18 7.26 11.46 3.05
C GLY A 18 7.69 11.87 4.47
N GLN A 19 6.80 11.80 5.47
CA GLN A 19 7.11 12.16 6.85
C GLN A 19 8.13 11.20 7.47
N ALA A 20 9.04 11.73 8.28
CA ALA A 20 10.06 10.95 8.97
C ALA A 20 9.46 10.08 10.10
N GLY A 21 10.07 8.93 10.36
CA GLY A 21 9.82 8.09 11.54
C GLY A 21 9.34 6.67 11.25
N ALA A 22 8.88 6.36 10.03
CA ALA A 22 8.48 5.01 9.63
C ALA A 22 8.51 4.84 8.11
N ARG A 23 8.80 3.63 7.61
CA ARG A 23 8.68 3.29 6.17
C ARG A 23 7.25 3.40 5.64
N CYS A 24 6.27 3.11 6.49
CA CYS A 24 4.86 3.38 6.26
C CYS A 24 4.23 3.80 7.59
N CYS A 25 3.72 5.03 7.67
CA CYS A 25 3.12 5.52 8.91
C CYS A 25 1.67 5.02 9.06
N ALA A 26 1.15 5.02 10.29
CA ALA A 26 -0.21 4.59 10.60
C ALA A 26 -1.28 5.35 9.79
N GLY A 27 -1.07 6.64 9.51
CA GLY A 27 -1.98 7.43 8.69
C GLY A 27 -2.07 6.93 7.25
N CYS A 28 -0.94 6.58 6.63
CA CYS A 28 -0.93 6.00 5.29
C CYS A 28 -1.48 4.57 5.27
N VAL A 29 -1.28 3.79 6.33
CA VAL A 29 -1.93 2.48 6.46
C VAL A 29 -3.45 2.64 6.54
N ALA A 30 -3.95 3.59 7.33
CA ALA A 30 -5.37 3.89 7.42
C ALA A 30 -5.94 4.39 6.08
N GLU A 31 -5.24 5.28 5.37
CA GLU A 31 -5.62 5.74 4.01
C GLU A 31 -5.75 4.56 3.04
N MET A 32 -4.79 3.62 3.08
CA MET A 32 -4.82 2.43 2.21
C MET A 32 -5.96 1.46 2.55
N ALA A 33 -6.43 1.44 3.79
CA ALA A 33 -7.48 0.56 4.27
C ALA A 33 -8.89 1.21 4.28
N ALA A 34 -9.02 2.45 3.82
CA ALA A 34 -10.20 3.28 4.08
C ALA A 34 -11.45 2.92 3.24
N ASP A 35 -11.31 2.27 2.08
CA ASP A 35 -12.43 2.03 1.15
C ASP A 35 -12.42 0.59 0.59
N PRO A 36 -12.57 -0.44 1.47
CA PRO A 36 -12.69 -1.81 1.05
C PRO A 36 -13.99 -1.99 0.27
N ALA A 37 -13.87 -2.26 -1.03
CA ALA A 37 -15.03 -2.34 -1.91
C ALA A 37 -14.85 -3.34 -3.05
N ARG A 38 -15.98 -3.87 -3.54
CA ARG A 38 -16.02 -4.62 -4.80
C ARG A 38 -15.65 -3.70 -5.96
N ARG A 39 -14.65 -4.08 -6.74
CA ARG A 39 -14.19 -3.37 -7.94
C ARG A 39 -14.47 -4.21 -9.17
N ARG A 40 -15.70 -4.13 -9.68
CA ARG A 40 -16.07 -4.78 -10.96
C ARG A 40 -15.96 -3.79 -12.12
N PRO A 41 -15.33 -4.18 -13.25
CA PRO A 41 -15.30 -3.36 -14.45
C PRO A 41 -16.70 -3.25 -15.08
N ARG A 42 -16.90 -2.21 -15.89
CA ARG A 42 -18.14 -1.99 -16.65
C ARG A 42 -17.81 -1.86 -18.14
N PRO A 43 -18.33 -2.75 -19.02
CA PRO A 43 -19.10 -3.96 -18.70
C PRO A 43 -18.23 -5.02 -17.99
N CYS A 44 -18.86 -5.90 -17.21
CA CYS A 44 -18.15 -7.00 -16.55
C CYS A 44 -18.03 -8.20 -17.50
N PRO A 45 -16.82 -8.72 -17.77
CA PRO A 45 -16.66 -9.89 -18.62
C PRO A 45 -17.27 -11.15 -17.95
N PRO A 46 -17.85 -12.08 -18.75
CA PRO A 46 -18.34 -13.35 -18.23
C PRO A 46 -17.24 -14.14 -17.51
N GLY A 47 -17.57 -14.75 -16.37
CA GLY A 47 -16.63 -15.56 -15.60
C GLY A 47 -15.63 -14.80 -14.73
N LEU A 48 -15.66 -13.46 -14.69
CA LEU A 48 -14.81 -12.70 -13.78
C LEU A 48 -15.21 -12.97 -12.32
N PRO A 49 -14.26 -13.45 -11.47
CA PRO A 49 -14.53 -13.65 -10.05
C PRO A 49 -14.84 -12.32 -9.35
N ASP A 50 -15.35 -12.40 -8.12
CA ASP A 50 -15.51 -11.20 -7.29
C ASP A 50 -14.13 -10.55 -7.03
N CYS A 51 -13.92 -9.37 -7.60
CA CYS A 51 -12.73 -8.57 -7.39
C CYS A 51 -12.97 -7.53 -6.30
N TRP A 52 -12.06 -7.46 -5.33
CA TRP A 52 -12.07 -6.50 -4.24
C TRP A 52 -10.77 -5.71 -4.20
N SER A 53 -10.82 -4.46 -3.73
CA SER A 53 -9.63 -3.69 -3.37
C SER A 53 -9.86 -2.94 -2.06
N ALA A 54 -8.78 -2.71 -1.31
CA ALA A 54 -8.79 -1.95 -0.06
C ALA A 54 -9.09 -0.46 -0.25
N THR A 55 -8.79 0.07 -1.45
CA THR A 55 -8.89 1.48 -1.82
C THR A 55 -8.65 1.62 -3.34
N PRO A 56 -8.92 2.76 -3.99
CA PRO A 56 -8.47 3.03 -5.36
C PRO A 56 -6.94 3.03 -5.51
N TYR A 57 -6.44 2.74 -6.72
CA TYR A 57 -4.99 2.69 -6.99
C TYR A 57 -4.37 4.08 -7.14
N GLU A 58 -4.34 4.83 -6.05
CA GLU A 58 -3.83 6.20 -5.97
C GLU A 58 -3.12 6.44 -4.64
N GLY A 59 -2.72 7.69 -4.38
CA GLY A 59 -2.24 8.10 -3.07
C GLY A 59 -1.14 7.21 -2.48
N ALA A 60 -1.27 6.92 -1.18
CA ALA A 60 -0.35 6.06 -0.46
C ALA A 60 -0.32 4.62 -1.01
N ALA A 61 -1.46 4.08 -1.44
CA ALA A 61 -1.56 2.72 -1.98
C ALA A 61 -0.69 2.54 -3.23
N ARG A 62 -0.84 3.43 -4.21
CA ARG A 62 -0.03 3.40 -5.43
C ARG A 62 1.46 3.53 -5.13
N ARG A 63 1.85 4.47 -4.27
CA ARG A 63 3.26 4.70 -3.93
C ARG A 63 3.87 3.49 -3.22
N ALA A 64 3.15 2.89 -2.26
CA ALA A 64 3.59 1.72 -1.51
C ALA A 64 3.73 0.48 -2.41
N ILE A 65 2.74 0.20 -3.26
CA ILE A 65 2.77 -0.94 -4.19
C ILE A 65 3.94 -0.83 -5.16
N LEU A 66 4.15 0.33 -5.79
CA LEU A 66 5.28 0.55 -6.69
C LEU A 66 6.63 0.44 -5.96
N ALA A 67 6.72 0.97 -4.73
CA ALA A 67 7.95 0.87 -3.95
C ALA A 67 8.27 -0.59 -3.61
N TYR A 68 7.27 -1.36 -3.20
CA TYR A 68 7.42 -2.77 -2.88
C TYR A 68 7.78 -3.61 -4.11
N LYS A 69 7.01 -3.48 -5.20
CA LYS A 69 7.16 -4.33 -6.40
C LYS A 69 8.38 -4.00 -7.24
N GLU A 70 8.70 -2.71 -7.39
CA GLU A 70 9.62 -2.25 -8.43
C GLU A 70 10.89 -1.58 -7.86
N ARG A 71 10.86 -1.11 -6.60
CA ARG A 71 11.99 -0.39 -5.98
C ARG A 71 12.63 -1.13 -4.81
N GLY A 72 12.29 -2.41 -4.62
CA GLY A 72 12.89 -3.26 -3.59
C GLY A 72 12.55 -2.88 -2.15
N ALA A 73 11.48 -2.11 -1.91
CA ALA A 73 11.03 -1.76 -0.57
C ALA A 73 10.29 -2.93 0.12
N VAL A 74 10.95 -4.08 0.21
CA VAL A 74 10.39 -5.36 0.72
C VAL A 74 9.91 -5.26 2.16
N ALA A 75 10.49 -4.36 2.95
CA ALA A 75 10.07 -4.06 4.32
C ALA A 75 8.66 -3.43 4.41
N LEU A 76 8.02 -3.08 3.29
CA LEU A 76 6.59 -2.72 3.26
C LEU A 76 5.65 -3.93 3.33
N ALA A 77 6.18 -5.16 3.26
CA ALA A 77 5.38 -6.38 3.27
C ALA A 77 4.37 -6.42 4.42
N ASP A 78 4.79 -6.13 5.66
CA ASP A 78 3.91 -6.20 6.83
C ASP A 78 2.76 -5.18 6.75
N ALA A 79 3.06 -3.95 6.34
CA ALA A 79 2.05 -2.91 6.18
C ALA A 79 1.03 -3.26 5.08
N LEU A 80 1.50 -3.78 3.94
CA LEU A 80 0.63 -4.22 2.86
C LEU A 80 -0.19 -5.46 3.24
N ALA A 81 0.40 -6.39 3.97
CA ALA A 81 -0.28 -7.58 4.48
C ALA A 81 -1.38 -7.21 5.48
N GLN A 82 -1.14 -6.23 6.36
CA GLN A 82 -2.15 -5.73 7.30
C GLN A 82 -3.36 -5.14 6.58
N VAL A 83 -3.14 -4.30 5.56
CA VAL A 83 -4.22 -3.73 4.74
C VAL A 83 -4.99 -4.84 4.00
N LEU A 84 -4.28 -5.82 3.43
CA LEU A 84 -4.89 -6.95 2.75
C LEU A 84 -5.76 -7.77 3.70
N ALA A 85 -5.22 -8.16 4.86
CA ALA A 85 -5.93 -8.94 5.86
C ALA A 85 -7.21 -8.21 6.34
N PHE A 86 -7.10 -6.91 6.63
CA PHE A 86 -8.25 -6.09 6.99
C PHE A 86 -9.32 -6.07 5.90
N THR A 87 -8.91 -5.91 4.63
CA THR A 87 -9.83 -5.89 3.49
C THR A 87 -10.55 -7.23 3.32
N VAL A 88 -9.83 -8.35 3.43
CA VAL A 88 -10.41 -9.70 3.34
C VAL A 88 -11.40 -9.96 4.47
N LEU A 89 -11.11 -9.48 5.69
CA LEU A 89 -12.00 -9.64 6.83
C LEU A 89 -13.23 -8.71 6.81
N SER A 90 -13.19 -7.66 5.99
CA SER A 90 -14.28 -6.68 5.84
C SER A 90 -15.15 -6.93 4.61
N ALA A 91 -14.79 -7.90 3.76
CA ALA A 91 -15.42 -8.24 2.49
C ALA A 91 -16.48 -9.36 2.65
#